data_AF-A0A6P8L565-F1
#
_entry.id   AF-A0A6P8L565-F1
#
_cell.length_a   1.000
_cell.length_b   1.000
_cell.length_c   1.000
_cell.angle_alpha   90.00
_cell.angle_beta   90.00
_cell.angle_gamma   90.00
#
_symmetry.space_group_name_H-M   'P 1'
#
loop_
_entity.id
_entity.type
_entity.pdbx_description
1 polymer ?
#
loop_
_entity_poly.entity_id
_entity_poly.type
_entity_poly.pdbx_seq_one_letter_code
_entity_poly.pdbx_strand_id
1 'polypeptide(L)'
;MCIYGDAIIKFPMYRVIKLFDMYSKFPVYFYKLAFQGRYSFYMLNAHIPFGVCHHDDLQYLFFIKSRFLYFNSDAPEIPMVEISTSIWSNFVMNGEPIRKHDGQIRNVL
;
A
#
# COMPACT_ATOMS: atom_id res chain seq x y z
N MET A 1 14.17 7.62 -4.39
CA MET A 1 14.18 7.50 -2.91
C MET A 1 14.60 8.87 -2.35
N CYS A 2 13.78 9.54 -1.54
CA CYS A 2 14.08 10.89 -1.03
C CYS A 2 14.45 10.86 0.45
N ILE A 3 15.46 11.65 0.85
CA ILE A 3 15.96 11.75 2.23
C ILE A 3 14.86 12.07 3.25
N TYR A 4 13.86 12.87 2.86
CA TYR A 4 12.71 13.22 3.70
C TYR A 4 11.85 11.99 4.01
N GLY A 5 11.56 11.17 2.99
CA GLY A 5 10.79 9.94 3.16
C GLY A 5 11.51 8.90 4.01
N ASP A 6 12.84 8.83 3.92
CA ASP A 6 13.65 7.95 4.76
C ASP A 6 13.67 8.44 6.21
N ALA A 7 13.89 9.73 6.44
CA ALA A 7 13.97 10.32 7.77
C ALA A 7 12.65 10.25 8.55
N ILE A 8 11.51 10.50 7.89
CA ILE A 8 10.22 10.67 8.59
C ILE A 8 9.39 9.39 8.62
N ILE A 9 9.45 8.56 7.58
CA ILE A 9 8.58 7.38 7.46
C ILE A 9 9.38 6.09 7.52
N LYS A 10 10.32 5.87 6.59
CA LYS A 10 10.90 4.52 6.40
C LYS A 10 11.80 4.10 7.55
N PHE A 11 12.73 4.96 7.97
CA PHE A 11 13.66 4.64 9.05
C PHE A 11 12.97 4.41 10.40
N PRO A 12 12.06 5.28 10.89
CA PRO A 12 11.36 5.01 12.14
C PRO A 12 10.49 3.76 12.07
N MET A 13 9.77 3.53 10.95
CA MET A 13 8.99 2.30 10.76
C MET A 13 9.89 1.07 10.83
N TYR A 14 11.01 1.05 10.09
CA TYR A 14 11.95 -0.07 10.09
C TYR A 14 12.49 -0.39 11.49
N ARG A 15 12.81 0.64 12.29
CA ARG A 15 13.23 0.45 13.69
C ARG A 15 12.15 -0.20 14.55
N VAL A 16 10.90 0.25 14.43
CA VAL A 16 9.76 -0.33 15.16
C VAL A 16 9.54 -1.78 14.76
N ILE A 17 9.61 -2.10 13.48
CA ILE A 17 9.45 -3.47 12.98
C ILE A 17 10.54 -4.38 13.52
N LYS A 18 11.79 -3.91 13.57
CA LYS A 18 12.88 -4.67 14.21
C LYS A 18 12.63 -4.92 15.69
N LEU A 19 12.06 -3.96 16.41
CA LEU A 19 11.68 -4.15 17.81
C LEU A 19 10.54 -5.17 17.93
N PHE A 20 9.51 -5.09 17.10
CA PHE A 20 8.42 -6.07 17.11
C PHE A 20 8.89 -7.47 16.70
N ASP A 21 9.78 -7.60 15.74
CA ASP A 21 10.39 -8.88 15.35
C ASP A 21 11.16 -9.53 16.51
N MET A 22 11.84 -8.74 17.33
CA MET A 22 12.59 -9.26 18.49
C MET A 22 11.71 -9.61 19.70
N TYR A 23 10.61 -8.88 19.92
CA TYR A 23 9.89 -8.93 21.20
C TYR A 23 8.41 -9.35 21.09
N SER A 24 7.81 -9.34 19.90
CA SER A 24 6.44 -9.78 19.70
C SER A 24 6.32 -11.30 19.81
N LYS A 25 5.27 -11.76 20.48
CA LYS A 25 4.88 -13.18 20.48
C LYS A 25 3.95 -13.52 19.31
N PHE A 26 3.52 -12.51 18.55
CA PHE A 26 2.59 -12.64 17.43
C PHE A 26 3.28 -12.26 16.11
N PRO A 27 2.83 -12.84 14.97
CA PRO A 27 3.33 -12.47 13.64
C PRO A 27 3.21 -10.97 13.38
N VAL A 28 4.25 -10.40 12.76
CA VAL A 28 4.31 -8.99 12.38
C VAL A 28 4.39 -8.92 10.87
N TYR A 29 3.50 -8.16 10.24
CA TYR A 29 3.48 -7.97 8.79
C TYR A 29 3.85 -6.54 8.44
N PHE A 30 4.70 -6.38 7.43
CA PHE A 30 5.15 -5.09 6.93
C PHE A 30 5.06 -5.06 5.41
N TYR A 31 4.58 -3.95 4.85
CA TYR A 31 4.45 -3.79 3.41
C TYR A 31 5.06 -2.46 2.96
N LYS A 32 5.36 -2.39 1.68
CA LYS A 32 5.81 -1.20 0.98
C LYS A 32 5.02 -1.08 -0.31
N LEU A 33 4.26 -0.01 -0.48
CA LEU A 33 3.67 0.30 -1.77
C LEU A 33 4.77 0.75 -2.75
N ALA A 34 4.86 0.08 -3.89
CA ALA A 34 5.73 0.45 -5.00
C ALA A 34 4.98 0.67 -6.32
N PHE A 35 3.66 0.40 -6.34
CA PHE A 35 2.82 0.64 -7.50
C PHE A 35 2.54 2.13 -7.67
N GLN A 36 2.89 2.66 -8.84
CA GLN A 36 2.59 4.02 -9.23
C GLN A 36 1.40 4.02 -10.19
N GLY A 37 0.23 4.43 -9.68
CA GLY A 37 -0.96 4.64 -10.50
C GLY A 37 -0.91 5.95 -11.29
N ARG A 38 -1.99 6.25 -12.02
CA ARG A 38 -2.09 7.51 -12.78
C ARG A 38 -2.30 8.73 -11.89
N TYR A 39 -2.75 8.54 -10.65
CA TYR A 39 -3.07 9.60 -9.70
C TYR A 39 -2.25 9.48 -8.42
N SER A 40 -1.91 10.62 -7.83
CA SER A 40 -1.13 10.74 -6.60
C SER A 40 -1.60 11.95 -5.81
N PHE A 41 -1.40 11.93 -4.49
CA PHE A 41 -1.48 13.12 -3.64
C PHE A 41 -0.45 14.19 -4.04
N TYR A 42 0.62 13.79 -4.74
CA TYR A 42 1.65 14.70 -5.21
C TYR A 42 1.95 14.50 -6.70
N MET A 43 1.36 15.40 -7.49
CA MET A 43 1.51 15.44 -8.95
C MET A 43 2.54 16.51 -9.34
N LEU A 44 3.42 16.19 -10.28
CA LEU A 44 4.35 17.16 -10.88
C LEU A 44 3.63 18.14 -11.81
N ASN A 45 2.60 17.65 -12.50
CA ASN A 45 1.69 18.42 -13.34
C ASN A 45 0.36 17.67 -13.49
N ALA A 46 -0.52 18.11 -14.38
CA ALA A 46 -1.86 17.52 -14.55
C ALA A 46 -1.86 16.01 -14.94
N HIS A 47 -0.74 15.45 -15.39
CA HIS A 47 -0.68 14.09 -15.94
C HIS A 47 0.41 13.21 -15.35
N ILE A 48 1.39 13.78 -14.65
CA ILE A 48 2.58 13.06 -14.21
C ILE A 48 2.63 13.03 -12.68
N PRO A 49 2.45 11.84 -12.05
CA PRO A 49 2.74 11.68 -10.63
C PRO A 49 4.25 11.81 -10.39
N PHE A 50 4.63 12.41 -9.26
CA PHE A 50 6.05 12.54 -8.88
C PHE A 50 6.73 11.18 -8.62
N GLY A 51 5.94 10.23 -8.14
CA GLY A 51 6.39 8.95 -7.62
C GLY A 51 5.27 8.35 -6.78
N VAL A 52 5.59 7.27 -6.05
CA VAL A 52 4.72 6.79 -4.97
C VAL A 52 4.94 7.66 -3.73
N CYS A 53 3.92 8.44 -3.38
CA CYS A 53 3.98 9.44 -2.32
C CYS A 53 3.15 9.02 -1.09
N HIS A 54 3.28 9.80 -0.03
CA HIS A 54 2.50 9.59 1.19
C HIS A 54 1.01 9.66 0.90
N HIS A 55 0.24 8.70 1.45
CA HIS A 55 -1.19 8.48 1.26
C HIS A 55 -1.65 7.93 -0.11
N ASP A 56 -0.74 7.71 -1.07
CA ASP A 56 -1.13 7.19 -2.38
C ASP A 56 -1.73 5.77 -2.32
N ASP A 57 -1.42 5.01 -1.26
CA ASP A 57 -2.00 3.69 -0.97
C ASP A 57 -3.49 3.76 -0.61
N LEU A 58 -3.94 4.84 0.04
CA LEU A 58 -5.31 4.97 0.51
C LEU A 58 -6.34 4.99 -0.62
N GLN A 59 -5.98 5.47 -1.82
CA GLN A 59 -6.90 5.50 -2.96
C GLN A 59 -7.27 4.10 -3.48
N TYR A 60 -6.48 3.07 -3.14
CA TYR A 60 -6.76 1.68 -3.48
C TYR A 60 -7.57 0.95 -2.40
N LEU A 61 -7.85 1.62 -1.28
CA LEU A 61 -8.69 1.11 -0.19
C LEU A 61 -10.00 1.87 -0.06
N PHE A 62 -9.96 3.17 -0.31
CA PHE A 62 -11.08 4.08 -0.11
C PHE A 62 -11.30 4.94 -1.33
N PHE A 63 -12.57 5.10 -1.72
CA PHE A 63 -12.94 6.10 -2.71
C PHE A 63 -12.95 7.50 -2.09
N ILE A 64 -11.84 8.23 -2.24
CA ILE A 64 -11.67 9.60 -1.75
C ILE A 64 -12.17 10.59 -2.82
N LYS A 65 -13.49 10.74 -2.94
CA LYS A 65 -14.15 11.57 -3.97
C LYS A 65 -13.61 13.00 -4.10
N SER A 66 -13.13 13.60 -3.01
CA SER A 66 -12.59 14.96 -3.02
C SER A 66 -11.20 15.08 -3.65
N ARG A 67 -10.51 13.96 -3.90
CA ARG A 67 -9.12 13.92 -4.40
C ARG A 67 -8.98 13.09 -5.67
N PHE A 68 -9.68 11.96 -5.77
CA PHE A 68 -9.49 10.99 -6.83
C PHE A 68 -10.80 10.68 -7.54
N LEU A 69 -10.67 10.30 -8.81
CA LEU A 69 -11.77 9.76 -9.60
C LEU A 69 -12.10 8.35 -9.12
N TYR A 70 -13.34 7.93 -9.35
CA TYR A 70 -13.73 6.55 -9.15
C TYR A 70 -13.07 5.68 -10.22
N PHE A 71 -12.47 4.55 -9.82
CA PHE A 71 -11.91 3.58 -10.75
C PHE A 71 -12.99 2.63 -11.23
N ASN A 72 -13.32 2.73 -12.51
CA ASN A 72 -14.19 1.75 -13.19
C ASN A 72 -13.42 0.44 -13.40
N SER A 73 -14.13 -0.65 -13.68
CA SER A 73 -13.56 -2.01 -13.78
C SER A 73 -12.48 -2.19 -14.85
N ASP A 74 -12.39 -1.27 -15.82
CA ASP A 74 -11.38 -1.24 -16.89
C ASP A 74 -10.15 -0.38 -16.56
N ALA A 75 -10.15 0.31 -15.41
CA ALA A 75 -9.02 1.13 -15.01
C ALA A 75 -7.78 0.28 -14.68
N PRO A 76 -6.56 0.71 -15.08
CA PRO A 76 -5.33 0.00 -14.77
C PRO A 76 -5.02 -0.11 -13.27
N GLU A 77 -5.69 0.69 -12.42
CA GLU A 77 -5.58 0.63 -10.97
C GLU A 77 -6.39 -0.51 -10.33
N ILE A 78 -7.37 -1.11 -11.03
CA ILE A 78 -8.25 -2.13 -10.45
C ILE A 78 -7.51 -3.33 -9.86
N PRO A 79 -6.48 -3.90 -10.51
CA PRO A 79 -5.68 -4.97 -9.88
C PRO A 79 -5.07 -4.54 -8.54
N MET A 80 -4.65 -3.28 -8.40
CA MET A 80 -4.10 -2.78 -7.14
C MET A 80 -5.20 -2.55 -6.09
N VAL A 81 -6.40 -2.15 -6.50
CA VAL A 81 -7.58 -2.08 -5.61
C VAL A 81 -7.91 -3.47 -5.07
N GLU A 82 -7.97 -4.49 -5.93
CA GLU A 82 -8.24 -5.87 -5.54
C GLU A 82 -7.18 -6.41 -4.57
N ILE A 83 -5.89 -6.22 -4.87
CA ILE A 83 -4.79 -6.64 -3.98
C ILE A 83 -4.88 -5.92 -2.63
N SER A 84 -5.05 -4.60 -2.63
CA SER A 84 -5.04 -3.80 -1.40
C SER A 84 -6.23 -4.17 -0.51
N THR A 85 -7.44 -4.22 -1.07
CA THR A 85 -8.64 -4.60 -0.31
C THR A 85 -8.59 -6.05 0.15
N SER A 86 -8.00 -6.96 -0.62
CA SER A 86 -7.82 -8.37 -0.21
C SER A 86 -6.81 -8.52 0.92
N ILE A 87 -5.66 -7.86 0.88
CA ILE A 87 -4.65 -7.88 1.95
C ILE A 87 -5.27 -7.44 3.28
N TRP A 88 -5.97 -6.30 3.28
CA TRP A 88 -6.55 -5.76 4.50
C TRP A 88 -7.74 -6.58 5.00
N SER A 89 -8.64 -7.00 4.12
CA SER A 89 -9.79 -7.83 4.52
C SER A 89 -9.35 -9.22 5.02
N ASN A 90 -8.36 -9.85 4.40
CA ASN A 90 -7.77 -11.09 4.87
C ASN A 90 -7.16 -10.97 6.27
N PHE A 91 -6.42 -9.89 6.51
CA PHE A 91 -5.84 -9.62 7.82
C PHE A 91 -6.93 -9.43 8.89
N VAL A 92 -7.98 -8.65 8.58
CA VAL A 92 -9.11 -8.44 9.51
C VAL A 92 -9.84 -9.75 9.82
N MET A 93 -10.08 -10.59 8.82
CA MET A 93 -10.82 -11.84 9.00
C MET A 93 -10.00 -12.93 9.71
N ASN A 94 -8.70 -13.04 9.41
CA ASN A 94 -7.92 -14.23 9.76
C ASN A 94 -6.62 -13.95 10.53
N GLY A 95 -6.20 -12.68 10.63
CA GLY A 95 -4.88 -12.31 11.17
C GLY A 95 -3.70 -12.62 10.22
N GLU A 96 -3.96 -13.05 8.98
CA GLU A 96 -2.94 -13.32 7.95
C GLU A 96 -3.33 -12.57 6.66
N PRO A 97 -2.48 -11.65 6.15
CA PRO A 97 -2.82 -10.81 5.00
C PRO A 97 -2.74 -11.54 3.66
N ILE A 98 -1.87 -12.54 3.53
CA ILE A 98 -1.63 -13.31 2.30
C ILE A 98 -2.00 -14.77 2.55
N ARG A 99 -3.10 -15.26 1.97
CA ARG A 99 -3.46 -16.67 2.10
C ARG A 99 -2.60 -17.54 1.18
N LYS A 100 -2.18 -18.71 1.67
CA LYS A 100 -1.32 -19.66 0.92
C LYS A 100 -1.85 -20.09 -0.45
N HIS A 101 -3.17 -20.02 -0.66
CA HIS A 101 -3.87 -20.42 -1.89
C HIS A 101 -4.40 -19.23 -2.71
N ASP A 102 -4.05 -18.00 -2.36
CA ASP A 102 -4.48 -16.82 -3.10
C ASP A 102 -3.52 -16.55 -4.27
N GLY A 103 -3.95 -16.95 -5.47
CA GLY A 103 -3.17 -16.81 -6.70
C GLY A 103 -2.92 -15.35 -7.11
N GLN A 104 -3.76 -14.41 -6.67
CA GLN A 104 -3.62 -12.99 -7.03
C GLN A 104 -2.51 -12.29 -6.24
N ILE A 105 -2.27 -12.69 -4.99
CA ILE A 105 -1.38 -11.97 -4.06
C ILE A 105 0.02 -12.63 -3.93
N ARG A 106 0.17 -13.87 -4.42
CA ARG A 106 1.44 -14.63 -4.32
C ARG A 106 2.65 -13.97 -4.99
N ASN A 107 2.43 -13.16 -6.02
CA ASN A 107 3.49 -12.46 -6.77
C ASN A 107 3.75 -11.03 -6.25
N VAL A 108 3.11 -10.65 -5.14
CA VAL A 108 3.22 -9.32 -4.51
C VAL A 108 4.22 -9.35 -3.33
N LEU A 109 5.03 -10.41 -3.23
CA LEU A 109 6.11 -10.58 -2.25
C LEU A 109 7.39 -9.85 -2.68
#